data_AF-A0A645H622-F1
#
_entry.id   AF-A0A645H622-F1
#
_cell.length_a   1.000
_cell.length_b   1.000
_cell.length_c   1.000
_cell.angle_alpha   90.00
_cell.angle_beta   90.00
_cell.angle_gamma   90.00
#
_symmetry.space_group_name_H-M   'P 1'
#
loop_
_entity.id
_entity.type
_entity.pdbx_description
1 polymer ?
#
loop_
_entity_poly.entity_id
_entity_poly.type
_entity_poly.pdbx_seq_one_letter_code
_entity_poly.pdbx_strand_id
1 'polypeptide(L)'
;MAKEEKILHYLDIPIQHCSDRLIKLMNRKGGRQFLLNLFAKIRDRLPDICLRTSLITGFPSETEEEFTELCRFIEEVRFDRMGVFAFSPQEGTPAYTMEGQIEEETKRYRQEILMNLQNRISSQINERQMGKTLTVLCEGTEEGRCYGRSYKDSPDIDPKVYFSSEHPVRPGEFIPVNITGHDDYDLTGIRE
;
A
#
# COMPACT_ATOMS: atom_id res chain seq x y z
N MET A 1 19.08 -0.54 2.74
CA MET A 1 18.23 0.06 1.68
C MET A 1 18.96 1.23 1.03
N ALA A 2 18.99 2.44 1.60
CA ALA A 2 19.53 3.65 0.93
C ALA A 2 21.04 3.69 0.53
N LYS A 3 21.79 2.61 0.75
CA LYS A 3 23.21 2.49 0.38
C LYS A 3 23.55 1.15 -0.28
N GLU A 4 22.57 0.24 -0.39
CA GLU A 4 22.80 -1.13 -0.86
C GLU A 4 21.91 -1.36 -2.08
N GLU A 5 22.53 -1.51 -3.25
CA GLU A 5 21.84 -1.60 -4.55
C GLU A 5 20.98 -2.87 -4.69
N LYS A 6 21.33 -3.93 -3.96
CA LYS A 6 20.57 -5.19 -3.99
C LYS A 6 19.29 -5.16 -3.15
N ILE A 7 19.09 -4.11 -2.35
CA ILE A 7 17.89 -3.97 -1.52
C ILE A 7 16.93 -3.02 -2.24
N LEU A 8 15.79 -3.57 -2.68
CA LEU A 8 14.75 -2.80 -3.36
C LEU A 8 14.26 -1.63 -2.51
N HIS A 9 13.90 -0.54 -3.19
CA HIS A 9 13.27 0.63 -2.58
C HIS A 9 11.77 0.38 -2.35
N TYR A 10 11.47 -0.66 -1.58
CA TYR A 10 10.13 -1.05 -1.18
C TYR A 10 10.11 -1.29 0.32
N LEU A 11 9.19 -0.64 1.02
CA LEU A 11 9.12 -0.72 2.47
C LEU A 11 7.67 -0.90 2.94
N ASP A 12 7.39 -2.07 3.51
CA ASP A 12 6.12 -2.40 4.14
C ASP A 12 6.18 -2.18 5.65
N ILE A 13 5.49 -1.14 6.13
CA ILE A 13 5.41 -0.79 7.56
C ILE A 13 3.94 -0.84 7.96
N PRO A 14 3.45 -1.93 8.58
CA PRO A 14 2.06 -2.02 9.00
C PRO A 14 1.84 -1.15 10.24
N ILE A 15 1.32 0.07 10.09
CA ILE A 15 1.15 1.02 11.19
C ILE A 15 -0.11 0.75 12.02
N GLN A 16 -1.11 0.06 11.44
CA GLN A 16 -2.43 -0.23 12.00
C GLN A 16 -3.33 1.01 12.16
N HIS A 17 -2.85 2.07 12.80
CA HIS A 17 -3.57 3.35 12.93
C HIS A 17 -2.56 4.50 13.09
N CYS A 18 -3.02 5.75 13.07
CA CYS A 18 -2.19 6.92 13.39
C CYS A 18 -2.56 7.64 14.70
N SER A 19 -3.66 7.28 15.37
CA SER A 19 -4.12 7.98 16.58
C SER A 19 -3.20 7.57 17.72
N ASP A 20 -2.66 8.56 18.43
CA ASP A 20 -1.74 8.33 19.55
C ASP A 20 -2.37 7.44 20.63
N ARG A 21 -3.69 7.59 20.86
CA ARG A 21 -4.42 6.80 21.85
C ARG A 21 -4.60 5.37 21.37
N LEU A 22 -5.10 5.17 20.15
CA LEU A 22 -5.32 3.84 19.59
C LEU A 22 -4.00 3.07 19.40
N ILE A 23 -2.94 3.73 18.97
CA ILE A 23 -1.61 3.12 18.83
C ILE A 23 -1.09 2.60 20.18
N LYS A 24 -1.27 3.37 21.25
CA LYS A 24 -0.94 2.91 22.61
C LYS A 24 -1.79 1.71 23.03
N LEU A 25 -3.10 1.73 22.75
CA LEU A 25 -4.00 0.61 23.04
C LEU A 25 -3.67 -0.65 22.23
N MET A 26 -3.17 -0.49 21.00
CA MET A 26 -2.65 -1.56 20.15
C MET A 26 -1.23 -2.03 20.58
N ASN A 27 -0.74 -1.58 21.74
CA ASN A 27 0.59 -1.88 22.29
C ASN A 27 1.74 -1.51 21.34
N ARG A 28 1.59 -0.39 20.62
CA ARG A 28 2.58 0.15 19.68
C ARG A 28 3.15 1.46 20.20
N LYS A 29 4.38 1.75 19.78
CA LYS A 29 5.04 3.03 20.05
C LYS A 29 4.87 3.95 18.86
N GLY A 30 4.84 5.25 19.13
CA GLY A 30 4.70 6.28 18.12
C GLY A 30 3.38 7.03 18.27
N GLY A 31 2.86 7.49 17.14
CA GLY A 31 1.75 8.41 17.05
C GLY A 31 1.78 9.16 15.72
N ARG A 32 0.79 10.02 15.47
CA ARG A 32 0.65 10.70 14.18
C ARG A 32 1.93 11.43 13.78
N GLN A 33 2.41 12.34 14.63
CA GLN A 33 3.56 13.19 14.29
C GLN A 33 4.84 12.38 14.12
N PHE A 34 5.03 11.34 14.93
CA PHE A 34 6.17 10.44 14.79
C PHE A 34 6.16 9.73 13.42
N LEU A 35 5.00 9.22 13.02
CA LEU A 35 4.84 8.53 11.74
C LEU A 35 5.00 9.49 10.55
N LEU A 36 4.45 10.70 10.62
CA LEU A 36 4.66 11.74 9.60
C LEU A 36 6.15 12.04 9.42
N ASN A 37 6.86 12.27 10.53
CA ASN A 37 8.30 12.54 10.50
C ASN A 37 9.08 11.34 9.95
N LEU A 38 8.69 10.11 10.29
CA LEU A 38 9.30 8.89 9.78
C LEU A 38 9.17 8.80 8.25
N PHE A 39 7.96 8.91 7.72
CA PHE A 39 7.72 8.79 6.28
C PHE A 39 8.32 9.95 5.48
N ALA A 40 8.27 11.18 6.02
CA ALA A 40 8.95 12.32 5.41
C ALA A 40 10.46 12.08 5.31
N LYS A 41 11.10 11.61 6.39
CA LYS A 41 12.53 11.27 6.41
C LYS A 41 12.89 10.15 5.43
N ILE A 42 12.03 9.14 5.29
CA ILE A 42 12.26 8.04 4.34
C ILE A 42 12.24 8.58 2.90
N ARG A 43 11.24 9.38 2.53
CA ARG A 43 11.13 9.95 1.17
C ARG A 43 12.21 10.96 0.85
N ASP A 44 12.64 11.76 1.82
CA ASP A 44 13.78 12.67 1.65
C ASP A 44 15.05 11.89 1.27
N ARG A 45 15.24 10.69 1.86
CA ARG A 45 16.43 9.87 1.62
C ARG A 45 16.32 8.97 0.39
N LEU A 46 15.12 8.56 0.02
CA LEU A 46 14.77 7.67 -1.07
C LEU A 46 13.53 8.20 -1.81
N PRO A 47 13.69 9.14 -2.76
CA PRO A 47 12.55 9.79 -3.43
C PRO A 47 11.68 8.85 -4.27
N ASP A 48 12.22 7.70 -4.68
CA ASP A 48 11.56 6.67 -5.49
C ASP A 48 10.98 5.51 -4.67
N ILE A 49 11.07 5.55 -3.34
CA ILE A 49 10.57 4.51 -2.44
C ILE A 49 9.08 4.20 -2.69
N CYS A 50 8.75 2.92 -2.78
CA CYS A 50 7.37 2.42 -2.66
C CYS A 50 7.07 2.17 -1.18
N LEU A 51 6.10 2.89 -0.63
CA LEU A 51 5.64 2.72 0.76
C LEU A 51 4.34 1.92 0.79
N ARG A 52 4.40 0.79 1.50
CA ARG A 52 3.23 -0.03 1.81
C ARG A 52 2.87 0.06 3.29
N THR A 53 1.57 0.02 3.59
CA THR A 53 1.10 -0.14 4.96
C THR A 53 -0.16 -1.01 5.05
N SER A 54 -0.52 -1.38 6.28
CA SER A 54 -1.77 -2.04 6.62
C SER A 54 -2.43 -1.30 7.79
N LEU A 55 -3.74 -1.09 7.69
CA LEU A 55 -4.56 -0.38 8.66
C LEU A 55 -5.69 -1.26 9.21
N ILE A 56 -6.12 -0.96 10.43
CA ILE A 56 -7.29 -1.55 11.07
C ILE A 56 -8.31 -0.44 11.32
N THR A 57 -9.55 -0.65 10.88
CA THR A 57 -10.70 0.20 11.23
C THR A 57 -11.55 -0.46 12.30
N GLY A 58 -12.20 0.35 13.12
CA GLY A 58 -13.16 -0.13 14.10
C GLY A 58 -12.53 -0.86 15.27
N PHE A 59 -11.28 -0.55 15.61
CA PHE A 59 -10.65 -1.05 16.83
C PHE A 59 -11.50 -0.65 18.05
N PRO A 60 -11.54 -1.44 19.15
CA PRO A 60 -12.38 -1.12 20.29
C PRO A 60 -12.12 0.30 20.79
N SER A 61 -13.20 1.05 20.99
CA SER A 61 -13.27 2.47 21.36
C SER A 61 -12.82 3.50 20.32
N GLU A 62 -12.56 3.13 19.05
CA GLU A 62 -12.22 4.09 17.98
C GLU A 62 -13.34 5.12 17.74
N THR A 63 -13.03 6.40 17.96
CA THR A 63 -14.00 7.49 17.77
C THR A 63 -14.07 7.98 16.32
N GLU A 64 -15.09 8.76 16.00
CA GLU A 64 -15.21 9.38 14.66
C GLU A 64 -14.09 10.38 14.38
N GLU A 65 -13.61 11.11 15.39
CA GLU A 65 -12.51 12.06 15.27
C GLU A 65 -11.20 11.35 14.94
N GLU A 66 -10.92 10.21 15.59
CA GLU A 66 -9.73 9.41 15.35
C GLU A 66 -9.76 8.76 13.97
N PHE A 67 -10.94 8.28 13.55
CA PHE A 67 -11.13 7.80 12.19
C PHE A 67 -10.91 8.92 11.14
N THR A 68 -11.46 10.11 11.40
CA THR A 68 -11.27 11.28 10.53
C THR A 68 -9.80 11.72 10.49
N GLU A 69 -9.10 11.65 11.63
CA GLU A 69 -7.67 11.89 11.71
C GLU A 69 -6.88 10.90 10.84
N LEU A 70 -7.26 9.61 10.85
CA LEU A 70 -6.67 8.58 10.02
C LEU A 70 -6.87 8.87 8.53
N CYS A 71 -8.07 9.26 8.10
CA CYS A 71 -8.33 9.70 6.73
C CYS A 71 -7.37 10.83 6.30
N ARG A 72 -7.25 11.88 7.12
CA ARG A 72 -6.35 13.01 6.84
C ARG A 72 -4.87 12.59 6.83
N PHE A 73 -4.49 11.66 7.70
CA PHE A 73 -3.13 11.13 7.74
C PHE A 73 -2.78 10.39 6.43
N ILE A 74 -3.70 9.60 5.90
CA ILE A 74 -3.51 8.87 4.63
C ILE A 74 -3.40 9.86 3.47
N GLU A 75 -4.21 10.93 3.45
CA GLU A 75 -4.10 11.99 2.43
C GLU A 75 -2.78 12.74 2.46
N GLU A 76 -2.20 12.92 3.65
CA GLU A 76 -0.93 13.60 3.86
C GLU A 76 0.25 12.69 3.50
N VAL A 77 0.23 11.43 3.95
CA VAL A 77 1.30 10.47 3.69
C VAL A 77 1.23 9.91 2.28
N ARG A 78 0.06 9.68 1.69
CA ARG A 78 -0.12 9.15 0.32
C ARG A 78 0.69 7.87 0.07
N PHE A 79 0.33 6.77 0.74
CA PHE A 79 0.98 5.47 0.52
C PHE A 79 0.79 4.96 -0.90
N ASP A 80 1.81 4.29 -1.44
CA ASP A 80 1.78 3.67 -2.77
C ASP A 80 0.88 2.42 -2.77
N ARG A 81 0.91 1.68 -1.66
CA ARG A 81 0.11 0.47 -1.42
C ARG A 81 -0.48 0.51 -0.02
N MET A 82 -1.75 0.15 0.14
CA MET A 82 -2.38 0.11 1.46
C MET A 82 -3.45 -0.98 1.54
N GLY A 83 -3.36 -1.83 2.56
CA GLY A 83 -4.45 -2.73 2.95
C GLY A 83 -5.24 -2.15 4.12
N VAL A 84 -6.56 -2.30 4.10
CA VAL A 84 -7.45 -1.88 5.20
C VAL A 84 -8.30 -3.07 5.62
N PHE A 85 -8.33 -3.33 6.92
CA PHE A 85 -9.03 -4.48 7.50
C PHE A 85 -9.97 -4.00 8.61
N ALA A 86 -11.24 -4.42 8.56
CA ALA A 86 -12.13 -4.25 9.70
C ALA A 86 -11.62 -5.08 10.90
N PHE A 87 -11.62 -4.48 12.10
CA PHE A 87 -11.19 -5.16 13.32
C PHE A 87 -12.07 -6.38 13.62
N SER A 88 -11.44 -7.55 13.64
CA SER A 88 -12.05 -8.80 14.06
C SER A 88 -11.47 -9.23 15.41
N PRO A 89 -12.28 -9.29 16.49
CA PRO A 89 -11.82 -9.79 17.78
C PRO A 89 -11.35 -11.24 17.67
N GLN A 90 -10.16 -11.53 18.18
CA GLN A 90 -9.59 -12.88 18.19
C GLN A 90 -9.47 -13.39 19.63
N GLU A 91 -10.01 -14.57 19.90
CA GLU A 91 -9.94 -15.20 21.23
C GLU A 91 -8.49 -15.25 21.74
N GLY A 92 -8.29 -14.93 23.02
CA GLY A 92 -6.98 -14.89 23.65
C GLY A 92 -6.18 -13.59 23.45
N THR A 93 -6.71 -12.61 22.70
CA THR A 93 -6.09 -11.27 22.59
C THR A 93 -6.68 -10.29 23.62
N PRO A 94 -5.89 -9.31 24.12
CA PRO A 94 -6.43 -8.27 25.01
C PRO A 94 -7.61 -7.51 24.39
N ALA A 95 -7.57 -7.29 23.07
CA ALA A 95 -8.61 -6.58 22.34
C ALA A 95 -9.94 -7.35 22.23
N TYR A 96 -9.94 -8.67 22.49
CA TYR A 96 -11.15 -9.48 22.50
C TYR A 96 -12.14 -9.07 23.59
N THR A 97 -11.62 -8.73 24.77
CA THR A 97 -12.42 -8.37 25.95
C THR A 97 -12.46 -6.87 26.23
N MET A 98 -11.88 -6.04 25.35
CA MET A 98 -11.91 -4.59 25.50
C MET A 98 -13.34 -4.06 25.39
N GLU A 99 -13.67 -3.11 26.26
CA GLU A 99 -14.92 -2.35 26.17
C GLU A 99 -14.93 -1.43 24.93
N GLY A 100 -16.12 -1.01 24.52
CA GLY A 100 -16.29 -0.14 23.36
C GLY A 100 -16.10 -0.86 22.03
N GLN A 101 -16.43 -2.16 21.96
CA GLN A 101 -16.51 -2.87 20.67
C GLN A 101 -17.44 -2.12 19.72
N ILE A 102 -17.00 -1.96 18.48
CA ILE A 102 -17.75 -1.27 17.43
C ILE A 102 -18.57 -2.30 16.65
N GLU A 103 -19.77 -1.91 16.21
CA GLU A 103 -20.61 -2.77 15.37
C GLU A 103 -19.96 -3.04 14.02
N GLU A 104 -20.09 -4.28 13.53
CA GLU A 104 -19.47 -4.75 12.29
C GLU A 104 -19.80 -3.85 11.08
N GLU A 105 -21.04 -3.35 11.00
CA GLU A 105 -21.48 -2.43 9.95
C GLU A 105 -20.65 -1.14 9.95
N THR A 106 -20.41 -0.55 11.13
CA THR A 106 -19.58 0.66 11.25
C THR A 106 -18.12 0.38 10.87
N LYS A 107 -17.56 -0.78 11.23
CA LYS A 107 -16.18 -1.14 10.88
C LYS A 107 -16.00 -1.27 9.37
N ARG A 108 -16.94 -1.95 8.70
CA ARG A 108 -16.94 -2.14 7.25
C ARG A 108 -17.17 -0.83 6.51
N TYR A 109 -18.11 -0.01 6.98
CA TYR A 109 -18.32 1.32 6.43
C TYR A 109 -17.05 2.18 6.46
N ARG A 110 -16.35 2.19 7.61
CA ARG A 110 -15.05 2.86 7.75
C ARG A 110 -13.97 2.27 6.84
N GLN A 111 -13.93 0.93 6.70
CA GLN A 111 -13.02 0.25 5.79
C GLN A 111 -13.25 0.69 4.34
N GLU A 112 -14.50 0.72 3.87
CA GLU A 112 -14.87 1.15 2.52
C GLU A 112 -14.46 2.60 2.25
N ILE A 113 -14.65 3.51 3.22
CA ILE A 113 -14.20 4.90 3.10
C ILE A 113 -12.68 4.96 2.86
N LEU A 114 -11.89 4.23 3.66
CA LEU A 114 -10.43 4.25 3.51
C LEU A 114 -9.97 3.57 2.21
N MET A 115 -10.64 2.50 1.78
CA MET A 115 -10.35 1.86 0.48
C MET A 115 -10.64 2.81 -0.68
N ASN A 116 -11.79 3.49 -0.67
CA ASN A 116 -12.11 4.50 -1.69
C ASN A 116 -11.11 5.66 -1.71
N LEU A 117 -10.68 6.11 -0.53
CA LEU A 117 -9.63 7.10 -0.39
C LEU A 117 -8.31 6.61 -1.01
N GLN A 118 -7.90 5.38 -0.69
CA GLN A 118 -6.70 4.77 -1.25
C GLN A 118 -6.79 4.63 -2.77
N ASN A 119 -7.92 4.19 -3.32
CA ASN A 119 -8.12 4.04 -4.77
C ASN A 119 -7.79 5.34 -5.50
N ARG A 120 -8.31 6.47 -4.99
CA ARG A 120 -8.02 7.80 -5.53
C ARG A 120 -6.53 8.15 -5.45
N ILE A 121 -5.86 7.82 -4.35
CA ILE A 121 -4.42 8.08 -4.18
C ILE A 121 -3.59 7.19 -5.11
N SER A 122 -3.87 5.88 -5.17
CA SER A 122 -3.23 4.91 -6.05
C SER A 122 -3.36 5.30 -7.51
N SER A 123 -4.57 5.67 -7.95
CA SER A 123 -4.80 6.15 -9.32
C SER A 123 -3.94 7.37 -9.66
N GLN A 124 -3.83 8.35 -8.76
CA GLN A 124 -2.95 9.51 -8.94
C GLN A 124 -1.45 9.14 -8.96
N ILE A 125 -1.05 8.08 -8.27
CA ILE A 125 0.34 7.59 -8.26
C ILE A 125 0.66 6.82 -9.55
N ASN A 126 -0.28 5.98 -10.01
CA ASN A 126 -0.20 5.24 -11.27
C ASN A 126 -0.15 6.19 -12.47
N GLU A 127 -0.97 7.25 -12.46
CA GLU A 127 -0.94 8.29 -13.50
C GLU A 127 0.43 8.97 -13.61
N ARG A 128 1.16 9.10 -12.50
CA ARG A 128 2.54 9.65 -12.51
C ARG A 128 3.57 8.66 -13.06
N GLN A 129 3.22 7.39 -13.28
CA GLN A 129 4.09 6.42 -13.94
C GLN A 129 3.97 6.48 -15.47
N MET A 130 2.92 7.10 -16.01
CA MET A 130 2.71 7.21 -17.44
C MET A 130 3.92 7.80 -18.17
N GLY A 131 4.36 7.12 -19.23
CA GLY A 131 5.53 7.47 -20.04
C GLY A 131 6.89 7.18 -19.39
N LYS A 132 6.93 6.59 -18.20
CA LYS A 132 8.17 6.15 -17.56
C LYS A 132 8.45 4.70 -17.91
N THR A 133 9.73 4.37 -18.04
CA THR A 133 10.18 2.98 -18.18
C THR A 133 10.45 2.38 -16.81
N LEU A 134 9.78 1.27 -16.49
CA LEU A 134 10.04 0.46 -15.29
C LEU A 134 10.76 -0.83 -15.68
N THR A 135 11.71 -1.26 -14.87
CA THR A 135 12.26 -2.61 -14.97
C THR A 135 11.30 -3.60 -14.33
N VAL A 136 10.79 -4.54 -15.13
CA VAL A 136 9.80 -5.54 -14.73
C VAL A 136 10.43 -6.93 -14.79
N LEU A 137 10.34 -7.68 -13.68
CA LEU A 137 10.64 -9.10 -13.67
C LEU A 137 9.47 -9.84 -14.31
N CYS A 138 9.67 -10.41 -15.49
CA CYS A 138 8.64 -11.20 -16.17
C CYS A 138 8.38 -12.49 -15.39
N GLU A 139 7.11 -12.79 -15.14
CA GLU A 139 6.68 -14.00 -14.42
C GLU A 139 5.92 -14.97 -15.31
N GLY A 140 5.32 -14.48 -16.40
CA GLY A 140 4.64 -15.33 -17.36
C GLY A 140 3.82 -14.57 -18.38
N THR A 141 2.92 -15.32 -19.00
CA THR A 141 1.94 -14.80 -19.96
C THR A 141 0.56 -15.26 -19.51
N GLU A 142 -0.40 -14.34 -19.52
CA GLU A 142 -1.79 -14.57 -19.16
C GLU A 142 -2.67 -13.90 -20.23
N GLU A 143 -3.63 -14.63 -20.79
CA GLU A 143 -4.56 -14.13 -21.82
C GLU A 143 -3.86 -13.45 -23.03
N GLY A 144 -2.66 -13.93 -23.39
CA GLY A 144 -1.89 -13.40 -24.51
C GLY A 144 -1.08 -12.13 -24.22
N ARG A 145 -1.03 -11.68 -22.96
CA ARG A 145 -0.17 -10.57 -22.50
C ARG A 145 0.88 -11.07 -21.53
N CYS A 146 2.09 -10.52 -21.60
CA CYS A 146 3.10 -10.79 -20.58
C CYS A 146 2.70 -10.08 -19.29
N TYR A 147 3.05 -10.67 -18.15
CA TYR A 147 2.91 -10.03 -16.86
C TYR A 147 4.15 -10.23 -16.00
N GLY A 148 4.32 -9.34 -15.06
CA GLY A 148 5.42 -9.38 -14.12
C GLY A 148 5.26 -8.37 -13.00
N ARG A 149 6.35 -8.11 -12.29
CA ARG A 149 6.38 -7.19 -11.15
C ARG A 149 7.57 -6.24 -11.24
N SER A 150 7.36 -4.98 -10.89
CA SER A 150 8.46 -4.04 -10.71
C SER A 150 9.04 -4.17 -9.30
N TYR A 151 10.08 -3.40 -8.99
CA TYR A 151 10.57 -3.33 -7.61
C TYR A 151 9.53 -2.82 -6.60
N LYS A 152 8.44 -2.22 -7.09
CA LYS A 152 7.36 -1.64 -6.29
C LYS A 152 6.29 -2.67 -5.90
N ASP A 153 6.39 -3.90 -6.37
CA ASP A 153 5.31 -4.89 -6.30
C ASP A 153 5.79 -6.18 -5.63
N SER A 154 5.31 -6.42 -4.42
CA SER A 154 5.51 -7.67 -3.68
C SER A 154 4.72 -8.82 -4.33
N PRO A 155 5.23 -10.06 -4.34
CA PRO A 155 4.46 -11.20 -4.83
C PRO A 155 3.15 -11.36 -4.05
N ASP A 156 2.11 -11.86 -4.73
CA ASP A 156 0.80 -12.25 -4.21
C ASP A 156 -0.10 -11.15 -3.62
N ILE A 157 0.48 -10.04 -3.14
CA ILE A 157 -0.25 -9.02 -2.36
C ILE A 157 -0.36 -7.67 -3.05
N ASP A 158 0.50 -7.39 -4.03
CA ASP A 158 0.52 -6.14 -4.79
C ASP A 158 0.13 -6.37 -6.26
N PRO A 159 -0.23 -5.29 -6.98
CA PRO A 159 -0.62 -5.35 -8.39
C PRO A 159 0.50 -5.88 -9.30
N LYS A 160 0.10 -6.30 -10.50
CA LYS A 160 0.99 -6.74 -11.56
C LYS A 160 1.25 -5.59 -12.55
N VAL A 161 2.31 -5.75 -13.33
CA VAL A 161 2.55 -4.97 -14.55
C VAL A 161 2.26 -5.87 -15.75
N TYR A 162 1.24 -5.53 -16.52
CA TYR A 162 0.91 -6.20 -17.78
C TYR A 162 1.56 -5.48 -18.95
N PHE A 163 2.18 -6.21 -19.87
CA PHE A 163 2.85 -5.58 -21.00
C PHE A 163 2.81 -6.43 -22.27
N SER A 164 2.93 -5.74 -23.40
CA SER A 164 3.08 -6.35 -24.73
C SER A 164 4.55 -6.35 -25.16
N SER A 165 4.92 -7.33 -25.98
CA SER A 165 6.28 -7.49 -26.51
C SER A 165 6.22 -8.12 -27.90
N GLU A 166 6.97 -7.56 -28.86
CA GLU A 166 7.10 -8.14 -30.21
C GLU A 166 7.99 -9.38 -30.23
N HIS A 167 8.89 -9.49 -29.25
CA HIS A 167 9.80 -10.62 -29.11
C HIS A 167 9.36 -11.54 -27.97
N PRO A 168 9.65 -12.86 -28.05
CA PRO A 168 9.45 -13.76 -26.93
C PRO A 168 10.16 -13.25 -25.67
N VAL A 169 9.47 -13.34 -24.53
CA VAL A 169 10.00 -13.02 -23.20
C VAL A 169 9.88 -14.27 -22.35
N ARG A 170 10.92 -14.60 -21.58
CA ARG A 170 10.90 -15.75 -20.67
C ARG A 170 10.68 -15.31 -19.23
N PRO A 171 9.95 -16.11 -18.41
CA PRO A 171 9.90 -15.90 -16.98
C PRO A 171 11.31 -15.86 -16.38
N GLY A 172 11.53 -14.92 -15.45
CA GLY A 172 12.83 -14.66 -14.82
C GLY A 172 13.69 -13.59 -15.51
N GLU A 173 13.28 -13.10 -16.68
CA GLU A 173 13.96 -11.99 -17.36
C GLU A 173 13.52 -10.64 -16.80
N PHE A 174 14.48 -9.72 -16.63
CA PHE A 174 14.19 -8.31 -16.35
C PHE A 174 14.03 -7.53 -17.65
N ILE A 175 12.85 -6.96 -17.86
CA ILE A 175 12.46 -6.29 -19.10
C ILE A 175 12.18 -4.81 -18.83
N PRO A 176 12.71 -3.88 -19.64
CA PRO A 176 12.27 -2.49 -19.62
C PRO A 176 10.86 -2.39 -20.22
N VAL A 177 9.92 -1.87 -19.45
CA VAL A 177 8.53 -1.66 -19.87
C VAL A 177 8.19 -0.19 -19.76
N ASN A 178 7.89 0.44 -20.89
CA ASN A 178 7.33 1.78 -20.93
C ASN A 178 5.85 1.73 -20.53
N ILE A 179 5.49 2.43 -19.46
CA ILE A 179 4.13 2.44 -18.93
C ILE A 179 3.25 3.34 -19.79
N THR A 180 2.22 2.75 -20.39
CA THR A 180 1.28 3.41 -21.32
C THR A 180 -0.13 3.52 -20.78
N GLY A 181 -0.41 2.93 -19.61
CA GLY A 181 -1.73 2.96 -18.98
C GLY A 181 -1.73 2.32 -17.59
N HIS A 182 -2.91 2.30 -16.99
CA HIS A 182 -3.22 1.51 -15.80
C HIS A 182 -4.69 1.08 -15.85
N ASP A 183 -4.99 -0.05 -15.24
CA ASP A 183 -6.35 -0.54 -15.01
C ASP A 183 -6.50 -0.83 -13.51
N ASP A 184 -7.37 -0.07 -12.85
CA ASP A 184 -7.44 0.03 -11.39
C ASP A 184 -6.07 0.23 -10.73
N TYR A 185 -5.47 -0.85 -10.21
CA TYR A 185 -4.17 -0.83 -9.56
C TYR A 185 -3.02 -1.32 -10.44
N ASP A 186 -3.33 -2.10 -11.48
CA ASP A 186 -2.35 -2.73 -12.35
C ASP A 186 -1.82 -1.71 -13.37
N LEU A 187 -0.51 -1.72 -13.60
CA LEU A 187 0.08 -0.89 -14.66
C LEU A 187 0.06 -1.67 -15.97
N THR A 188 -0.13 -0.96 -17.08
CA THR A 188 -0.05 -1.52 -18.43
C THR A 188 1.01 -0.82 -19.25
N GLY A 189 1.67 -1.55 -20.14
CA GLY A 189 2.77 -1.01 -20.91
C GLY A 189 3.17 -1.80 -22.14
N ILE A 190 4.25 -1.33 -22.76
CA ILE A 190 4.88 -1.96 -23.92
C ILE A 190 6.35 -2.11 -23.59
N ARG A 191 6.92 -3.28 -23.92
CA ARG A 191 8.36 -3.48 -23.84
C ARG A 191 9.08 -2.47 -24.74
N GLU A 192 10.11 -1.83 -24.19
CA GLU A 192 11.04 -0.99 -24.94
C GLU A 192 12.09 -1.82 -25.70
#